data_AF-G3A6V6-F1
#
_entry.id   AF-G3A6V6-F1
#
_cell.length_a   1.000
_cell.length_b   1.000
_cell.length_c   1.000
_cell.angle_alpha   90.00
_cell.angle_beta   90.00
_cell.angle_gamma   90.00
#
_symmetry.space_group_name_H-M   'P 1'
#
loop_
_entity.id
_entity.type
_entity.pdbx_description
1 polymer ?
#
loop_
_entity_poly.entity_id
_entity_poly.type
_entity_poly.pdbx_seq_one_letter_code
_entity_poly.pdbx_strand_id
1 'polypeptide(L)'
;MASGPLPWTQERFKAEVAVAAAQADHAARTRALLVLMREEHPAYAQCSAAEVVRRRGWVLVELGNAGLDQEAMPVVLEELETGHQPYLLAAAARALRQADAPGPALAPILLRALETLARRDDLVDLAVWGGTAASEASGSALSEALVTLRWLAPQAHGIRKGLQDLADGGAGPLAEDHRLTVHEVLDDMAARGLPDSSCCALPLPWRRFASGGDAVAPIATACFEDQSGARVAWDNLFVGQPSVVAFFYTRCDNEQKCSLTVSQLAQVQRQLVSAGAEKSVRLAAITYDPDFDLPHRLRGYAESRGLVPGEHCRVLRTMQGREALRDYFALGVNFAGSVVNRHRIEVFVLDASGRIRATYQRLGWDPVELASEVQQIASEPGRMVDGAGKGAAITSAAPGLWALMLALLPKCPICGATYLSSTGLLALPYLSGWEKSWPAILLLLIINLAALAWFARSWKRWPSLAWSVAGAVMLIGPGLALGNATAMALGAAFTAVGSLLAAAVTVPGIRGGGHGPGIRGVRRPGRPDARTVPLAGQAAAGDSRPP
;
A
#
# COMPACT_ATOMS: atom_id res chain seq x y z
N MET A 1 -12.97 13.47 16.92
CA MET A 1 -12.20 12.42 17.63
C MET A 1 -12.82 11.09 17.26
N ALA A 2 -12.20 10.36 16.33
CA ALA A 2 -12.72 9.08 15.88
C ALA A 2 -12.42 8.01 16.93
N SER A 3 -13.46 7.31 17.38
CA SER A 3 -13.42 6.13 18.23
C SER A 3 -12.72 4.98 17.49
N GLY A 4 -11.38 4.96 17.56
CA GLY A 4 -10.60 3.82 17.12
C GLY A 4 -10.90 2.57 17.97
N PRO A 5 -10.61 1.36 17.45
CA PRO A 5 -10.76 0.13 18.23
C PRO A 5 -9.94 0.23 19.51
N LEU A 6 -10.51 -0.24 20.62
CA LEU A 6 -9.83 -0.28 21.91
C LEU A 6 -8.52 -1.08 21.77
N PRO A 7 -7.41 -0.63 22.41
CA PRO A 7 -6.16 -1.38 22.44
C PRO A 7 -6.40 -2.80 22.94
N TRP A 8 -5.74 -3.78 22.34
CA TRP A 8 -5.84 -5.16 22.81
C TRP A 8 -5.19 -5.25 24.19
N THR A 9 -5.84 -5.93 25.14
CA THR A 9 -5.20 -6.30 26.41
C THR A 9 -4.15 -7.38 26.17
N GLN A 10 -3.21 -7.52 27.12
CA GLN A 10 -2.22 -8.59 27.10
C GLN A 10 -2.90 -9.97 27.06
N GLU A 11 -3.96 -10.15 27.84
CA GLU A 11 -4.68 -11.40 28.03
C GLU A 11 -5.42 -11.78 26.75
N ARG A 12 -6.03 -10.79 26.08
CA ARG A 12 -6.61 -10.98 24.75
C ARG A 12 -5.54 -11.41 23.76
N PHE A 13 -4.41 -10.71 23.71
CA PHE A 13 -3.34 -11.04 22.77
C PHE A 13 -2.81 -12.46 23.00
N LYS A 14 -2.55 -12.85 24.26
CA LYS A 14 -2.11 -14.20 24.61
C LYS A 14 -3.15 -15.26 24.20
N ALA A 15 -4.44 -14.99 24.38
CA ALA A 15 -5.50 -15.90 23.97
C ALA A 15 -5.52 -16.10 22.44
N GLU A 16 -5.40 -15.02 21.67
CA GLU A 16 -5.35 -15.07 20.20
C GLU A 16 -4.10 -15.82 19.70
N VAL A 17 -2.94 -15.62 20.34
CA VAL A 17 -1.73 -16.40 20.04
C VAL A 17 -1.95 -17.88 20.34
N ALA A 18 -2.57 -18.22 21.47
CA ALA A 18 -2.85 -19.62 21.82
C ALA A 18 -3.81 -20.27 20.81
N VAL A 19 -4.83 -19.52 20.34
CA VAL A 19 -5.75 -19.99 19.29
C VAL A 19 -5.01 -20.22 17.96
N ALA A 20 -4.09 -19.33 17.60
CA ALA A 20 -3.25 -19.51 16.42
C ALA A 20 -2.30 -20.71 16.55
N ALA A 21 -1.66 -20.88 17.71
CA ALA A 21 -0.75 -21.99 17.99
C ALA A 21 -1.45 -23.35 18.06
N ALA A 22 -2.74 -23.38 18.46
CA ALA A 22 -3.53 -24.60 18.56
C ALA A 22 -4.04 -25.15 17.21
N GLN A 23 -3.79 -24.47 16.09
CA GLN A 23 -4.18 -24.96 14.76
C GLN A 23 -3.47 -26.29 14.47
N ALA A 24 -4.25 -27.31 14.08
CA ALA A 24 -3.73 -28.65 13.80
C ALA A 24 -2.89 -28.69 12.52
N ASP A 25 -3.35 -27.99 11.47
CA ASP A 25 -2.61 -27.86 10.22
C ASP A 25 -1.41 -26.93 10.39
N HIS A 26 -0.22 -27.41 10.02
CA HIS A 26 1.03 -26.68 10.19
C HIS A 26 1.05 -25.36 9.42
N ALA A 27 0.63 -25.37 8.14
CA ALA A 27 0.64 -24.17 7.31
C ALA A 27 -0.41 -23.14 7.79
N ALA A 28 -1.58 -23.59 8.25
CA ALA A 28 -2.60 -22.71 8.84
C ALA A 28 -2.12 -22.09 10.16
N ARG A 29 -1.45 -22.88 11.01
CA ARG A 29 -0.82 -22.41 12.25
C ARG A 29 0.20 -21.31 11.97
N THR A 30 1.13 -21.57 11.06
CA THR A 30 2.15 -20.61 10.61
C THR A 30 1.49 -19.33 10.12
N ARG A 31 0.54 -19.40 9.18
CA ARG A 31 -0.14 -18.22 8.64
C ARG A 31 -0.89 -17.43 9.71
N ALA A 32 -1.54 -18.10 10.66
CA ALA A 32 -2.25 -17.45 11.76
C ALA A 32 -1.28 -16.68 12.69
N LEU A 33 -0.13 -17.28 13.03
CA LEU A 33 0.91 -16.62 13.81
C LEU A 33 1.55 -15.46 13.04
N LEU A 34 1.78 -15.60 11.73
CA LEU A 34 2.33 -14.54 10.89
C LEU A 34 1.41 -13.33 10.74
N VAL A 35 0.08 -13.51 10.79
CA VAL A 35 -0.87 -12.39 10.86
C VAL A 35 -0.62 -11.55 12.12
N LEU A 36 -0.36 -12.20 13.25
CA LEU A 36 -0.02 -11.51 14.50
C LEU A 36 1.37 -10.87 14.46
N MET A 37 2.27 -11.27 13.56
CA MET A 37 3.59 -10.66 13.37
C MET A 37 3.58 -9.43 12.44
N ARG A 38 2.46 -9.07 11.83
CA ARG A 38 2.38 -7.87 10.98
C ARG A 38 2.53 -6.61 11.81
N GLU A 39 3.42 -5.72 11.39
CA GLU A 39 3.75 -4.49 12.11
C GLU A 39 2.51 -3.61 12.32
N GLU A 40 1.70 -3.45 11.28
CA GLU A 40 0.46 -2.68 11.22
C GLU A 40 -0.74 -3.33 11.94
N HIS A 41 -0.56 -4.52 12.50
CA HIS A 41 -1.67 -5.27 13.11
C HIS A 41 -2.30 -4.48 14.28
N PRO A 42 -3.64 -4.41 14.40
CA PRO A 42 -4.33 -3.62 15.43
C PRO A 42 -3.95 -3.98 16.87
N ALA A 43 -3.45 -5.20 17.10
CA ALA A 43 -2.92 -5.60 18.40
C ALA A 43 -1.83 -4.65 18.91
N TYR A 44 -1.02 -4.05 18.04
CA TYR A 44 0.09 -3.19 18.44
C TYR A 44 -0.28 -1.72 18.58
N ALA A 45 -1.54 -1.35 18.28
CA ALA A 45 -1.98 0.03 18.35
C ALA A 45 -1.81 0.60 19.76
N GLN A 46 -1.12 1.73 19.88
CA GLN A 46 -0.84 2.42 21.15
C GLN A 46 0.00 1.62 22.17
N CYS A 47 0.57 0.47 21.79
CA CYS A 47 1.50 -0.25 22.65
C CYS A 47 2.81 0.55 22.82
N SER A 48 3.42 0.44 24.00
CA SER A 48 4.82 0.88 24.17
C SER A 48 5.77 -0.02 23.37
N ALA A 49 6.99 0.46 23.07
CA ALA A 49 8.02 -0.35 22.41
C ALA A 49 8.30 -1.67 23.16
N ALA A 50 8.41 -1.60 24.50
CA ALA A 50 8.62 -2.77 25.34
C ALA A 50 7.45 -3.78 25.24
N GLU A 51 6.21 -3.30 25.11
CA GLU A 51 5.05 -4.17 24.96
C GLU A 51 4.99 -4.83 23.57
N VAL A 52 5.36 -4.11 22.51
CA VAL A 52 5.53 -4.68 21.17
C VAL A 52 6.60 -5.78 21.18
N VAL A 53 7.73 -5.54 21.86
CA VAL A 53 8.80 -6.54 22.04
C VAL A 53 8.27 -7.80 22.71
N ARG A 54 7.54 -7.68 23.84
CA ARG A 54 6.98 -8.84 24.55
C ARG A 54 6.00 -9.63 23.68
N ARG A 55 5.09 -8.93 22.99
CA ARG A 55 4.08 -9.54 22.10
C ARG A 55 4.71 -10.30 20.95
N ARG A 56 5.65 -9.68 20.24
CA ARG A 56 6.33 -10.31 19.10
C ARG A 56 7.21 -11.47 19.53
N GLY A 57 7.95 -11.32 20.63
CA GLY A 57 8.80 -12.39 21.16
C GLY A 57 7.97 -13.62 21.52
N TRP A 58 6.78 -13.43 22.09
CA TRP A 58 5.87 -14.53 22.38
C TRP A 58 5.41 -15.26 21.10
N VAL A 59 5.07 -14.52 20.04
CA VAL A 59 4.70 -15.14 18.76
C VAL A 59 5.88 -15.88 18.12
N LEU A 60 7.11 -15.36 18.23
CA LEU A 60 8.33 -16.03 17.75
C LEU A 60 8.60 -17.33 18.51
N VAL A 61 8.39 -17.33 19.84
CA VAL A 61 8.49 -18.55 20.65
C VAL A 61 7.51 -19.61 20.15
N GLU A 62 6.24 -19.24 19.90
CA GLU A 62 5.25 -20.19 19.38
C GLU A 62 5.54 -20.65 17.95
N LEU A 63 6.10 -19.78 17.10
CA LEU A 63 6.61 -20.21 15.79
C LEU A 63 7.72 -21.26 15.94
N GLY A 64 8.61 -21.11 16.92
CA GLY A 64 9.63 -22.11 17.23
C GLY A 64 9.05 -23.42 17.77
N ASN A 65 7.99 -23.38 18.58
CA ASN A 65 7.35 -24.59 19.11
C ASN A 65 6.65 -25.44 18.04
N ALA A 66 6.37 -24.85 16.88
CA ALA A 66 5.52 -25.42 15.83
C ALA A 66 6.28 -26.12 14.69
N GLY A 67 7.61 -26.07 14.67
CA GLY A 67 8.45 -26.27 13.47
C GLY A 67 8.45 -25.01 12.60
N LEU A 68 9.60 -24.60 12.05
CA LEU A 68 9.68 -23.35 11.31
C LEU A 68 9.43 -23.57 9.81
N ASP A 69 8.24 -23.21 9.37
CA ASP A 69 7.86 -23.17 7.95
C ASP A 69 8.70 -22.12 7.18
N GLN A 70 8.94 -22.41 5.90
CA GLN A 70 9.59 -21.50 4.96
C GLN A 70 8.91 -20.13 4.87
N GLU A 71 7.58 -20.06 5.01
CA GLU A 71 6.80 -18.81 5.00
C GLU A 71 7.14 -17.89 6.20
N ALA A 72 7.55 -18.46 7.34
CA ALA A 72 7.92 -17.70 8.53
C ALA A 72 9.38 -17.23 8.56
N MET A 73 10.22 -17.80 7.69
CA MET A 73 11.65 -17.49 7.60
C MET A 73 11.94 -15.97 7.49
N PRO A 74 11.24 -15.17 6.68
CA PRO A 74 11.55 -13.75 6.54
C PRO A 74 11.40 -12.95 7.83
N VAL A 75 10.42 -13.33 8.68
CA VAL A 75 10.18 -12.68 9.96
C VAL A 75 11.27 -13.04 10.97
N VAL A 76 11.65 -14.32 11.03
CA VAL A 76 12.73 -14.78 11.92
C VAL A 76 14.07 -14.15 11.53
N LEU A 77 14.40 -14.15 10.23
CA LEU A 77 15.64 -13.59 9.73
C LEU A 77 15.70 -12.07 9.89
N GLU A 78 14.58 -11.35 9.80
CA GLU A 78 14.56 -9.90 10.07
C GLU A 78 15.06 -9.58 11.47
N GLU A 79 14.54 -10.31 12.47
CA GLU A 79 14.92 -10.09 13.86
C GLU A 79 16.39 -10.43 14.06
N LEU A 80 16.91 -11.49 13.46
CA LEU A 80 18.33 -11.86 13.57
C LEU A 80 19.27 -10.92 12.81
N GLU A 81 18.88 -10.43 11.64
CA GLU A 81 19.73 -9.57 10.80
C GLU A 81 19.79 -8.13 11.32
N THR A 82 18.68 -7.61 11.86
CA THR A 82 18.56 -6.18 12.20
C THR A 82 18.01 -5.90 13.60
N GLY A 83 17.55 -6.91 14.33
CA GLY A 83 17.08 -6.75 15.69
C GLY A 83 18.21 -6.44 16.68
N HIS A 84 17.87 -5.78 17.78
CA HIS A 84 18.80 -5.42 18.86
C HIS A 84 18.22 -5.64 20.25
N GLN A 85 17.08 -6.33 20.34
CA GLN A 85 16.39 -6.62 21.60
C GLN A 85 16.72 -8.06 21.99
N PRO A 86 17.37 -8.30 23.15
CA PRO A 86 17.85 -9.63 23.54
C PRO A 86 16.76 -10.72 23.49
N TYR A 87 15.58 -10.42 24.03
CA TYR A 87 14.44 -11.35 24.00
C TYR A 87 14.00 -11.74 22.58
N LEU A 88 13.92 -10.77 21.65
CA LEU A 88 13.54 -11.06 20.26
C LEU A 88 14.62 -11.87 19.54
N LEU A 89 15.89 -11.54 19.76
CA LEU A 89 17.01 -12.26 19.17
C LEU A 89 17.08 -13.70 19.67
N ALA A 90 16.89 -13.93 20.97
CA ALA A 90 16.83 -15.26 21.55
C ALA A 90 15.64 -16.08 21.00
N ALA A 91 14.45 -15.48 20.97
CA ALA A 91 13.25 -16.14 20.44
C ALA A 91 13.41 -16.47 18.95
N ALA A 92 13.96 -15.55 18.15
CA ALA A 92 14.23 -15.76 16.73
C ALA A 92 15.32 -16.81 16.49
N ALA A 93 16.39 -16.84 17.29
CA ALA A 93 17.43 -17.86 17.19
C ALA A 93 16.86 -19.25 17.51
N ARG A 94 16.07 -19.37 18.59
CA ARG A 94 15.37 -20.61 18.93
C ARG A 94 14.43 -21.05 17.81
N ALA A 95 13.67 -20.13 17.21
CA ALA A 95 12.79 -20.43 16.10
C ALA A 95 13.57 -20.89 14.85
N LEU A 96 14.68 -20.22 14.51
CA LEU A 96 15.53 -20.58 13.37
C LEU A 96 16.03 -22.02 13.44
N ARG A 97 16.39 -22.48 14.66
CA ARG A 97 16.87 -23.84 14.91
C ARG A 97 15.84 -24.94 14.61
N GLN A 98 14.58 -24.55 14.36
CA GLN A 98 13.46 -25.46 14.08
C GLN A 98 13.15 -25.55 12.58
N ALA A 99 13.98 -24.94 11.73
CA ALA A 99 13.91 -25.12 10.28
C ALA A 99 14.37 -26.52 9.86
N ASP A 100 13.81 -27.05 8.77
CA ASP A 100 14.05 -28.43 8.29
C ASP A 100 15.53 -28.77 8.08
N ALA A 101 16.33 -27.80 7.63
CA ALA A 101 17.77 -27.98 7.45
C ALA A 101 18.56 -26.67 7.63
N PRO A 102 19.75 -26.72 8.25
CA PRO A 102 20.67 -25.59 8.27
C PRO A 102 21.17 -25.30 6.84
N GLY A 103 21.10 -24.05 6.41
CA GLY A 103 21.63 -23.58 5.13
C GLY A 103 22.80 -22.61 5.32
N PRO A 104 23.85 -22.64 4.48
CA PRO A 104 25.02 -21.78 4.62
C PRO A 104 24.68 -20.27 4.54
N ALA A 105 23.63 -19.92 3.81
CA ALA A 105 23.15 -18.53 3.68
C ALA A 105 22.65 -17.93 5.02
N LEU A 106 22.34 -18.76 6.01
CA LEU A 106 21.90 -18.31 7.34
C LEU A 106 23.08 -17.86 8.22
N ALA A 107 24.29 -18.32 7.92
CA ALA A 107 25.44 -18.13 8.80
C ALA A 107 25.83 -16.66 8.99
N PRO A 108 25.91 -15.81 7.93
CA PRO A 108 26.21 -14.39 8.12
C PRO A 108 25.13 -13.64 8.92
N ILE A 109 23.87 -14.06 8.81
CA ILE A 109 22.74 -13.48 9.55
C ILE A 109 22.87 -13.82 11.04
N LEU A 110 23.13 -15.09 11.37
CA LEU A 110 23.30 -15.52 12.75
C LEU A 110 24.57 -14.91 13.38
N LEU A 111 25.66 -14.80 12.63
CA LEU A 111 26.89 -14.13 13.10
C LEU A 111 26.59 -12.69 13.55
N ARG A 112 25.81 -11.94 12.76
CA ARG A 112 25.43 -10.57 13.11
C ARG A 112 24.59 -10.49 14.38
N ALA A 113 23.68 -11.46 14.60
CA ALA A 113 22.93 -11.56 15.84
C ALA A 113 23.86 -11.81 17.04
N LEU A 114 24.84 -12.73 16.90
CA LEU A 114 25.84 -13.02 17.92
C LEU A 114 26.70 -11.80 18.24
N GLU A 115 27.19 -11.07 17.24
CA GLU A 115 27.95 -9.83 17.43
C GLU A 115 27.12 -8.77 18.17
N THR A 116 25.83 -8.68 17.88
CA THR A 116 24.91 -7.75 18.56
C THR A 116 24.71 -8.14 20.02
N LEU A 117 24.49 -9.43 20.28
CA LEU A 117 24.30 -9.97 21.63
C LEU A 117 25.58 -9.91 22.46
N ALA A 118 26.77 -10.03 21.84
CA ALA A 118 28.05 -9.84 22.54
C ALA A 118 28.18 -8.45 23.20
N ARG A 119 27.47 -7.43 22.69
CA ARG A 119 27.44 -6.08 23.28
C ARG A 119 26.22 -5.82 24.16
N ARG A 120 25.18 -6.63 24.02
CA ARG A 120 23.85 -6.39 24.56
C ARG A 120 23.20 -7.72 24.94
N ASP A 121 23.87 -8.47 25.79
CA ASP A 121 23.32 -9.72 26.32
C ASP A 121 22.39 -9.43 27.51
N ASP A 122 21.41 -10.29 27.72
CA ASP A 122 20.51 -10.23 28.87
C ASP A 122 19.99 -11.64 29.20
N LEU A 123 19.60 -11.85 30.46
CA LEU A 123 19.01 -13.12 30.89
C LEU A 123 17.61 -13.26 30.28
N VAL A 124 17.30 -14.43 29.73
CA VAL A 124 16.02 -14.67 29.07
C VAL A 124 15.40 -15.99 29.51
N ASP A 125 14.08 -15.98 29.73
CA ASP A 125 13.28 -17.19 29.90
C ASP A 125 12.17 -17.22 28.86
N LEU A 126 12.42 -17.98 27.79
CA LEU A 126 11.50 -18.11 26.66
C LEU A 126 10.25 -18.94 27.00
N ALA A 127 10.16 -19.57 28.17
CA ALA A 127 8.94 -20.25 28.64
C ALA A 127 7.92 -19.28 29.27
N VAL A 128 8.36 -18.05 29.59
CA VAL A 128 7.52 -17.05 30.25
C VAL A 128 7.23 -15.88 29.33
N TRP A 129 6.03 -15.31 29.46
CA TRP A 129 5.63 -14.13 28.71
C TRP A 129 6.61 -12.98 28.90
N GLY A 130 7.12 -12.45 27.79
CA GLY A 130 8.03 -11.32 27.79
C GLY A 130 9.48 -11.65 28.12
N GLY A 131 9.81 -12.94 28.30
CA GLY A 131 11.21 -13.37 28.36
C GLY A 131 11.92 -13.11 29.68
N THR A 132 11.23 -12.71 30.74
CA THR A 132 11.89 -12.31 31.99
C THR A 132 12.39 -13.52 32.77
N ALA A 133 13.70 -13.70 32.83
CA ALA A 133 14.33 -14.72 33.65
C ALA A 133 14.45 -14.28 35.12
N ALA A 134 14.19 -15.21 36.05
CA ALA A 134 14.35 -14.99 37.49
C ALA A 134 15.72 -15.43 38.04
N SER A 135 16.52 -16.15 37.25
CA SER A 135 17.81 -16.71 37.64
C SER A 135 18.70 -16.94 36.42
N GLU A 136 20.02 -16.87 36.63
CA GLU A 136 21.06 -17.21 35.66
C GLU A 136 20.93 -18.63 35.09
N ALA A 137 20.29 -19.54 35.82
CA ALA A 137 20.01 -20.90 35.35
C ALA A 137 19.14 -20.95 34.07
N SER A 138 18.41 -19.87 33.77
CA SER A 138 17.58 -19.76 32.55
C SER A 138 18.42 -19.54 31.29
N GLY A 139 19.70 -19.16 31.45
CA GLY A 139 20.58 -18.73 30.37
C GLY A 139 20.35 -17.30 29.92
N SER A 140 21.15 -16.87 28.95
CA SER A 140 21.08 -15.55 28.32
C SER A 140 20.68 -15.63 26.86
N ALA A 141 20.34 -14.47 26.28
CA ALA A 141 20.02 -14.39 24.85
C ALA A 141 21.20 -14.83 23.96
N LEU A 142 22.43 -14.47 24.34
CA LEU A 142 23.64 -14.94 23.66
C LEU A 142 23.79 -16.44 23.78
N SER A 143 23.55 -17.03 24.96
CA SER A 143 23.63 -18.48 25.13
C SER A 143 22.64 -19.22 24.20
N GLU A 144 21.41 -18.71 24.04
CA GLU A 144 20.40 -19.28 23.14
C GLU A 144 20.83 -19.17 21.66
N ALA A 145 21.45 -18.06 21.28
CA ALA A 145 22.01 -17.87 19.95
C ALA A 145 23.21 -18.80 19.68
N LEU A 146 24.06 -19.07 20.68
CA LEU A 146 25.18 -20.01 20.59
C LEU A 146 24.72 -21.46 20.45
N VAL A 147 23.61 -21.85 21.09
CA VAL A 147 22.98 -23.16 20.84
C VAL A 147 22.52 -23.28 19.38
N THR A 148 21.98 -22.19 18.82
CA THR A 148 21.62 -22.13 17.39
C THR A 148 22.83 -22.18 16.48
N LEU A 149 23.94 -21.56 16.87
CA LEU A 149 25.20 -21.64 16.14
C LEU A 149 25.71 -23.08 16.06
N ARG A 150 25.69 -23.84 17.16
CA ARG A 150 26.09 -25.25 17.15
C ARG A 150 25.27 -26.10 16.17
N TRP A 151 23.97 -25.83 16.04
CA TRP A 151 23.11 -26.47 15.04
C TRP A 151 23.49 -26.07 13.61
N LEU A 152 23.83 -24.80 13.36
CA LEU A 152 24.19 -24.28 12.04
C LEU A 152 25.64 -24.59 11.63
N ALA A 153 26.53 -24.84 12.60
CA ALA A 153 27.97 -24.98 12.45
C ALA A 153 28.41 -25.90 11.30
N PRO A 154 27.79 -27.08 11.06
CA PRO A 154 28.17 -27.96 9.96
C PRO A 154 28.11 -27.29 8.57
N GLN A 155 27.31 -26.24 8.41
CA GLN A 155 27.11 -25.50 7.16
C GLN A 155 27.67 -24.07 7.21
N ALA A 156 28.25 -23.65 8.34
CA ALA A 156 28.62 -22.27 8.63
C ALA A 156 30.09 -21.92 8.30
N HIS A 157 30.77 -22.71 7.47
CA HIS A 157 32.21 -22.55 7.22
C HIS A 157 32.62 -21.13 6.78
N GLY A 158 31.78 -20.45 6.01
CA GLY A 158 32.03 -19.10 5.52
C GLY A 158 32.14 -18.01 6.59
N ILE A 159 31.68 -18.27 7.83
CA ILE A 159 31.78 -17.30 8.94
C ILE A 159 32.90 -17.61 9.94
N ARG A 160 33.76 -18.59 9.67
CA ARG A 160 34.85 -18.99 10.59
C ARG A 160 35.69 -17.81 11.06
N LYS A 161 36.09 -16.94 10.12
CA LYS A 161 36.86 -15.72 10.46
C LYS A 161 36.07 -14.79 11.39
N GLY A 162 34.79 -14.54 11.10
CA GLY A 162 33.96 -13.70 11.95
C GLY A 162 33.74 -14.27 13.34
N LEU A 163 33.63 -15.60 13.48
CA LEU A 163 33.57 -16.27 14.78
C LEU A 163 34.90 -16.17 15.55
N GLN A 164 36.03 -16.25 14.86
CA GLN A 164 37.34 -16.00 15.47
C GLN A 164 37.44 -14.55 15.97
N ASP A 165 37.10 -13.58 15.12
CA ASP A 165 37.08 -12.16 15.48
C ASP A 165 36.15 -11.90 16.68
N LEU A 166 35.00 -12.58 16.74
CA LEU A 166 34.06 -12.54 17.87
C LEU A 166 34.69 -13.09 19.17
N ALA A 167 35.35 -14.26 19.10
CA ALA A 167 36.01 -14.87 20.26
C ALA A 167 37.18 -14.03 20.78
N ASP A 168 37.89 -13.36 19.89
CA ASP A 168 39.01 -12.46 20.19
C ASP A 168 38.54 -11.08 20.73
N GLY A 169 37.23 -10.88 20.87
CA GLY A 169 36.63 -9.68 21.44
C GLY A 169 36.39 -8.54 20.44
N GLY A 170 36.48 -8.80 19.13
CA GLY A 170 36.28 -7.82 18.07
C GLY A 170 34.90 -7.17 18.06
N ALA A 171 33.89 -7.87 18.58
CA ALA A 171 32.53 -7.35 18.73
C ALA A 171 32.21 -6.85 20.15
N GLY A 172 33.12 -7.01 21.12
CA GLY A 172 32.90 -6.80 22.55
C GLY A 172 33.42 -7.99 23.37
N PRO A 173 33.77 -7.80 24.66
CA PRO A 173 34.27 -8.89 25.49
C PRO A 173 33.16 -9.92 25.76
N LEU A 174 33.46 -11.19 25.50
CA LEU A 174 32.58 -12.30 25.86
C LEU A 174 32.86 -12.77 27.29
N ALA A 175 31.82 -13.25 27.96
CA ALA A 175 32.00 -14.08 29.15
C ALA A 175 32.79 -15.35 28.78
N GLU A 176 33.58 -15.86 29.72
CA GLU A 176 34.55 -16.94 29.47
C GLU A 176 33.87 -18.22 28.96
N ASP A 177 32.71 -18.56 29.49
CA ASP A 177 31.87 -19.70 29.07
C ASP A 177 31.37 -19.56 27.62
N HIS A 178 30.92 -18.36 27.23
CA HIS A 178 30.53 -18.06 25.86
C HIS A 178 31.73 -18.12 24.90
N ARG A 179 32.88 -17.59 25.31
CA ARG A 179 34.12 -17.63 24.53
C ARG A 179 34.58 -19.06 24.27
N LEU A 180 34.57 -19.91 25.31
CA LEU A 180 34.87 -21.34 25.21
C LEU A 180 33.91 -22.04 24.25
N THR A 181 32.61 -21.74 24.34
CA THR A 181 31.59 -22.29 23.42
C THR A 181 31.87 -21.95 21.96
N VAL A 182 32.31 -20.72 21.66
CA VAL A 182 32.70 -20.32 20.30
C VAL A 182 33.93 -21.09 19.82
N HIS A 183 34.95 -21.24 20.68
CA HIS A 183 36.14 -22.03 20.33
C HIS A 183 35.81 -23.51 20.07
N GLU A 184 34.96 -24.14 20.87
CA GLU A 184 34.50 -25.50 20.63
C GLU A 184 33.82 -25.66 19.25
N VAL A 185 33.01 -24.67 18.85
CA VAL A 185 32.39 -24.66 17.51
C VAL A 185 33.45 -24.52 16.41
N LEU A 186 34.42 -23.62 16.59
CA LEU A 186 35.52 -23.43 15.63
C LEU A 186 36.35 -24.71 15.46
N ASP A 187 36.63 -25.41 16.56
CA ASP A 187 37.38 -26.67 16.57
C ASP A 187 36.58 -27.79 15.85
N ASP A 188 35.28 -27.92 16.10
CA ASP A 188 34.41 -28.87 15.39
C ASP A 188 34.35 -28.56 13.88
N MET A 189 34.23 -27.27 13.51
CA MET A 189 34.28 -26.84 12.11
C MET A 189 35.63 -27.13 11.46
N ALA A 190 36.74 -27.06 12.20
CA ALA A 190 38.07 -27.38 11.70
C ALA A 190 38.25 -28.88 11.47
N ALA A 191 37.76 -29.71 12.39
CA ALA A 191 37.89 -31.16 12.36
C ALA A 191 37.15 -31.82 11.17
N ARG A 192 36.06 -31.20 10.68
CA ARG A 192 35.20 -31.82 9.66
C ARG A 192 35.72 -31.77 8.21
N GLY A 193 36.68 -30.90 7.87
CA GLY A 193 37.28 -30.79 6.52
C GLY A 193 36.31 -30.33 5.41
N LEU A 194 36.69 -29.33 4.61
CA LEU A 194 35.75 -28.50 3.80
C LEU A 194 35.44 -29.02 2.38
N PRO A 195 34.32 -28.54 1.81
CA PRO A 195 34.38 -27.87 0.51
C PRO A 195 34.45 -26.37 0.71
N ASP A 196 35.53 -25.79 0.21
CA ASP A 196 35.77 -24.35 0.06
C ASP A 196 34.89 -23.81 -1.09
N SER A 197 33.58 -24.05 -1.03
CA SER A 197 32.68 -23.37 -1.94
C SER A 197 32.48 -21.97 -1.36
N SER A 198 33.20 -21.01 -1.94
CA SER A 198 32.83 -19.59 -1.97
C SER A 198 31.38 -19.46 -2.45
N CYS A 199 30.44 -19.73 -1.57
CA CYS A 199 29.01 -19.59 -1.79
C CYS A 199 28.53 -18.32 -1.06
N CYS A 200 29.29 -17.24 -1.24
CA CYS A 200 28.92 -15.92 -0.77
C CYS A 200 27.76 -15.45 -1.65
N ALA A 201 26.56 -15.46 -1.06
CA ALA A 201 25.28 -15.07 -1.65
C ALA A 201 24.62 -16.13 -2.57
N LEU A 202 24.05 -17.17 -1.96
CA LEU A 202 22.81 -17.71 -2.54
C LEU A 202 21.70 -16.68 -2.26
N PRO A 203 21.04 -16.14 -3.29
CA PRO A 203 19.95 -15.19 -3.08
C PRO A 203 18.86 -15.90 -2.27
N LEU A 204 18.49 -15.30 -1.13
CA LEU A 204 17.32 -15.75 -0.39
C LEU A 204 16.11 -15.28 -1.19
N PRO A 205 15.28 -16.19 -1.75
CA PRO A 205 14.17 -15.82 -2.62
C PRO A 205 13.16 -14.88 -1.92
N TRP A 206 13.15 -14.86 -0.58
CA TRP A 206 12.31 -13.97 0.21
C TRP A 206 12.87 -12.56 0.43
N ARG A 207 14.08 -12.25 -0.07
CA ARG A 207 14.59 -10.87 -0.08
C ARG A 207 13.91 -10.00 -1.13
N ARG A 208 13.36 -10.61 -2.19
CA ARG A 208 12.74 -9.92 -3.32
C ARG A 208 11.43 -10.57 -3.72
N PHE A 209 10.36 -9.78 -3.76
CA PHE A 209 9.05 -10.21 -4.24
C PHE A 209 8.67 -9.43 -5.50
N ALA A 210 8.24 -10.15 -6.54
CA ALA A 210 7.59 -9.53 -7.68
C ALA A 210 6.17 -9.14 -7.27
N SER A 211 5.85 -7.86 -7.32
CA SER A 211 4.51 -7.36 -7.09
C SER A 211 3.79 -7.21 -8.43
N GLY A 212 2.60 -7.78 -8.55
CA GLY A 212 1.68 -7.52 -9.66
C GLY A 212 0.36 -7.00 -9.11
N GLY A 213 0.00 -5.75 -9.39
CA GLY A 213 -1.30 -5.18 -8.98
C GLY A 213 -1.55 -3.75 -9.46
N ASP A 214 -2.73 -3.52 -10.03
CA ASP A 214 -3.20 -2.32 -10.75
C ASP A 214 -3.71 -1.15 -9.87
N ALA A 215 -3.40 -1.12 -8.57
CA ALA A 215 -4.03 -0.17 -7.63
C ALA A 215 -3.45 1.26 -7.70
N VAL A 216 -3.59 1.93 -8.84
CA VAL A 216 -3.11 3.32 -9.07
C VAL A 216 -4.08 4.38 -8.54
N ALA A 217 -5.35 4.04 -8.31
CA ALA A 217 -6.40 5.06 -8.16
C ALA A 217 -6.37 5.91 -6.86
N PRO A 218 -5.99 5.41 -5.66
CA PRO A 218 -5.96 6.26 -4.46
C PRO A 218 -4.67 7.09 -4.33
N ILE A 219 -3.55 6.59 -4.87
CA ILE A 219 -2.22 7.13 -4.57
C ILE A 219 -1.92 8.45 -5.28
N ALA A 220 -2.57 8.73 -6.41
CA ALA A 220 -2.43 9.98 -7.16
C ALA A 220 -2.79 11.24 -6.34
N THR A 221 -3.54 11.08 -5.24
CA THR A 221 -3.87 12.19 -4.33
C THR A 221 -2.73 12.55 -3.36
N ALA A 222 -1.68 11.73 -3.29
CA ALA A 222 -0.56 11.97 -2.39
C ALA A 222 0.27 13.19 -2.84
N CYS A 223 0.51 14.09 -1.89
CA CYS A 223 1.38 15.25 -2.07
C CYS A 223 2.51 15.22 -1.06
N PHE A 224 3.70 15.63 -1.49
CA PHE A 224 4.92 15.60 -0.71
C PHE A 224 5.55 16.99 -0.61
N GLU A 225 6.37 17.20 0.41
CA GLU A 225 7.40 18.25 0.43
C GLU A 225 8.77 17.60 0.31
N ASP A 226 9.63 18.17 -0.52
CA ASP A 226 10.99 17.69 -0.73
C ASP A 226 12.00 18.32 0.25
N GLN A 227 13.29 18.01 0.06
CA GLN A 227 14.39 18.55 0.85
C GLN A 227 14.45 20.08 0.88
N SER A 228 13.87 20.76 -0.11
CA SER A 228 13.83 22.23 -0.22
C SER A 228 12.54 22.85 0.34
N GLY A 229 11.57 22.02 0.73
CA GLY A 229 10.22 22.45 1.10
C GLY A 229 9.33 22.71 -0.11
N ALA A 230 9.78 22.36 -1.32
CA ALA A 230 8.96 22.45 -2.51
C ALA A 230 7.89 21.35 -2.49
N ARG A 231 6.65 21.73 -2.78
CA ARG A 231 5.55 20.78 -2.89
C ARG A 231 5.59 20.04 -4.22
N VAL A 232 5.48 18.73 -4.18
CA VAL A 232 5.51 17.87 -5.36
C VAL A 232 4.39 16.83 -5.27
N ALA A 233 3.64 16.68 -6.36
CA ALA A 233 2.59 15.67 -6.48
C ALA A 233 3.20 14.31 -6.87
N TRP A 234 2.47 13.22 -6.57
CA TRP A 234 2.84 11.85 -6.93
C TRP A 234 3.28 11.68 -8.40
N ASP A 235 2.45 12.15 -9.34
CA ASP A 235 2.71 11.94 -10.78
C ASP A 235 4.05 12.54 -11.24
N ASN A 236 4.39 13.72 -10.71
CA ASN A 236 5.64 14.40 -11.04
C ASN A 236 6.87 13.66 -10.50
N LEU A 237 6.72 12.88 -9.43
CA LEU A 237 7.81 12.10 -8.83
C LEU A 237 7.95 10.74 -9.49
N PHE A 238 6.84 10.03 -9.73
CA PHE A 238 6.88 8.59 -9.99
C PHE A 238 6.34 8.15 -11.34
N VAL A 239 5.77 9.07 -12.13
CA VAL A 239 5.29 8.78 -13.50
C VAL A 239 6.27 9.34 -14.53
N GLY A 240 6.40 8.63 -15.64
CA GLY A 240 7.28 8.93 -16.78
C GLY A 240 8.67 8.33 -16.69
N GLN A 241 9.09 7.83 -15.52
CA GLN A 241 10.43 7.32 -15.29
C GLN A 241 10.48 6.27 -14.17
N PRO A 242 11.22 5.16 -14.32
CA PRO A 242 11.40 4.19 -13.25
C PRO A 242 11.98 4.84 -12.00
N SER A 243 11.54 4.37 -10.84
CA SER A 243 11.92 4.98 -9.56
C SER A 243 12.24 3.94 -8.50
N VAL A 244 13.25 4.18 -7.68
CA VAL A 244 13.49 3.44 -6.44
C VAL A 244 12.92 4.26 -5.28
N VAL A 245 12.03 3.66 -4.49
CA VAL A 245 11.38 4.28 -3.33
C VAL A 245 11.80 3.53 -2.07
N ALA A 246 12.53 4.17 -1.18
CA ALA A 246 12.92 3.64 0.11
C ALA A 246 12.21 4.39 1.24
N PHE A 247 11.80 3.68 2.29
CA PHE A 247 11.18 4.30 3.46
C PHE A 247 12.12 4.35 4.67
N PHE A 248 12.07 5.44 5.43
CA PHE A 248 12.91 5.65 6.61
C PHE A 248 12.26 6.64 7.59
N TYR A 249 12.93 7.02 8.68
CA TYR A 249 12.61 8.24 9.44
C TYR A 249 13.84 8.64 10.27
N THR A 250 13.99 9.92 10.60
CA THR A 250 15.26 10.42 11.16
C THR A 250 15.50 10.02 12.62
N ARG A 251 14.42 9.69 13.36
CA ARG A 251 14.47 9.33 14.79
C ARG A 251 14.69 7.83 15.06
N CYS A 252 14.87 7.02 14.02
CA CYS A 252 15.15 5.61 14.18
C CYS A 252 16.46 5.40 14.94
N ASP A 253 16.39 4.68 16.06
CA ASP A 253 17.54 4.33 16.92
C ASP A 253 18.28 3.08 16.43
N ASN A 254 17.72 2.37 15.45
CA ASN A 254 18.32 1.20 14.85
C ASN A 254 19.12 1.57 13.58
N GLU A 255 20.43 1.67 13.75
CA GLU A 255 21.37 2.00 12.67
C GLU A 255 21.33 0.98 11.51
N GLN A 256 21.04 -0.28 11.80
CA GLN A 256 20.95 -1.36 10.81
C GLN A 256 19.66 -1.35 10.00
N LYS A 257 18.72 -0.42 10.29
CA LYS A 257 17.49 -0.21 9.53
C LYS A 257 17.54 1.10 8.74
N CYS A 258 17.03 2.20 9.30
CA CYS A 258 16.84 3.45 8.54
C CYS A 258 18.16 4.07 8.08
N SER A 259 19.17 4.12 8.96
CA SER A 259 20.46 4.74 8.64
C SER A 259 21.21 3.95 7.57
N LEU A 260 21.21 2.62 7.68
CA LEU A 260 21.77 1.73 6.67
C LEU A 260 21.01 1.84 5.34
N THR A 261 19.68 1.87 5.36
CA THR A 261 18.85 2.01 4.13
C THR A 261 19.21 3.27 3.35
N VAL A 262 19.35 4.42 4.02
CA VAL A 262 19.75 5.68 3.36
C VAL A 262 21.20 5.61 2.85
N SER A 263 22.11 5.01 3.62
CA SER A 263 23.50 4.81 3.20
C SER A 263 23.62 3.88 1.99
N GLN A 264 22.78 2.85 1.91
CA GLN A 264 22.69 1.93 0.78
C GLN A 264 22.06 2.61 -0.44
N LEU A 265 21.04 3.44 -0.26
CA LEU A 265 20.48 4.26 -1.35
C LEU A 265 21.52 5.23 -1.92
N ALA A 266 22.41 5.76 -1.08
CA ALA A 266 23.56 6.55 -1.53
C ALA A 266 24.55 5.72 -2.37
N GLN A 267 24.74 4.44 -2.06
CA GLN A 267 25.54 3.53 -2.88
C GLN A 267 24.88 3.30 -4.25
N VAL A 268 23.56 3.08 -4.30
CA VAL A 268 22.80 2.99 -5.55
C VAL A 268 22.98 4.27 -6.38
N GLN A 269 22.83 5.44 -5.75
CA GLN A 269 23.04 6.73 -6.43
C GLN A 269 24.42 6.80 -7.07
N ARG A 270 25.48 6.46 -6.34
CA ARG A 270 26.85 6.46 -6.86
C ARG A 270 27.02 5.51 -8.04
N GLN A 271 26.44 4.31 -7.97
CA GLN A 271 26.52 3.35 -9.07
C GLN A 271 25.80 3.84 -10.32
N LEU A 272 24.62 4.45 -10.19
CA LEU A 272 23.89 5.04 -11.30
C LEU A 272 24.68 6.20 -11.95
N VAL A 273 25.33 7.04 -11.15
CA VAL A 273 26.23 8.10 -11.65
C VAL A 273 27.43 7.51 -12.38
N SER A 274 28.11 6.52 -11.78
CA SER A 274 29.26 5.85 -12.41
C SER A 274 28.91 5.16 -13.73
N ALA A 275 27.67 4.68 -13.87
CA ALA A 275 27.15 4.08 -15.10
C ALA A 275 26.62 5.12 -16.12
N GLY A 276 26.56 6.41 -15.78
CA GLY A 276 25.94 7.45 -16.62
C GLY A 276 24.41 7.33 -16.73
N ALA A 277 23.77 6.57 -15.83
CA ALA A 277 22.34 6.28 -15.80
C ALA A 277 21.56 7.13 -14.76
N GLU A 278 22.22 8.10 -14.13
CA GLU A 278 21.65 8.98 -13.09
C GLU A 278 20.37 9.72 -13.51
N LYS A 279 20.22 10.01 -14.80
CA LYS A 279 19.05 10.71 -15.37
C LYS A 279 17.99 9.76 -15.88
N SER A 280 18.25 8.45 -15.87
CA SER A 280 17.35 7.40 -16.38
C SER A 280 16.44 6.84 -15.28
N VAL A 281 16.77 7.08 -14.01
CA VAL A 281 16.08 6.53 -12.84
C VAL A 281 15.95 7.62 -11.78
N ARG A 282 14.81 7.66 -11.07
CA ARG A 282 14.62 8.54 -9.90
C ARG A 282 14.82 7.78 -8.61
N LEU A 283 15.44 8.41 -7.62
CA LEU A 283 15.54 7.91 -6.26
C LEU A 283 14.65 8.75 -5.35
N ALA A 284 13.91 8.09 -4.47
CA ALA A 284 13.07 8.73 -3.46
C ALA A 284 13.27 8.06 -2.10
N ALA A 285 13.63 8.84 -1.09
CA ALA A 285 13.58 8.40 0.31
C ALA A 285 12.39 9.09 1.00
N ILE A 286 11.39 8.33 1.45
CA ILE A 286 10.17 8.87 2.05
C ILE A 286 10.17 8.59 3.56
N THR A 287 9.92 9.63 4.36
CA THR A 287 9.83 9.44 5.81
C THR A 287 8.48 8.86 6.27
N TYR A 288 8.51 7.93 7.23
CA TYR A 288 7.36 7.47 8.00
C TYR A 288 6.84 8.54 8.98
N ASP A 289 7.64 9.55 9.31
CA ASP A 289 7.40 10.53 10.37
C ASP A 289 7.38 11.97 9.83
N PRO A 290 6.44 12.30 8.92
CA PRO A 290 6.45 13.58 8.19
C PRO A 290 6.23 14.82 9.06
N ASP A 291 5.69 14.63 10.27
CA ASP A 291 5.44 15.73 11.21
C ASP A 291 6.72 16.17 11.92
N PHE A 292 7.62 15.22 12.24
CA PHE A 292 8.93 15.53 12.81
C PHE A 292 9.98 15.81 11.73
N ASP A 293 9.96 15.08 10.63
CA ASP A 293 10.99 15.13 9.59
C ASP A 293 10.75 16.28 8.61
N LEU A 294 11.03 17.50 9.08
CA LEU A 294 10.98 18.72 8.29
C LEU A 294 12.05 18.72 7.17
N PRO A 295 11.86 19.49 6.08
CA PRO A 295 12.77 19.49 4.91
C PRO A 295 14.27 19.62 5.24
N HIS A 296 14.64 20.52 6.16
CA HIS A 296 16.03 20.71 6.56
C HIS A 296 16.61 19.52 7.34
N ARG A 297 15.79 18.80 8.13
CA ARG A 297 16.21 17.59 8.84
C ARG A 297 16.41 16.44 7.87
N LEU A 298 15.48 16.27 6.92
CA LEU A 298 15.59 15.28 5.85
C LEU A 298 16.88 15.49 5.04
N ARG A 299 17.17 16.74 4.65
CA ARG A 299 18.40 17.09 3.93
C ARG A 299 19.65 16.72 4.72
N GLY A 300 19.77 17.19 5.96
CA GLY A 300 20.94 16.91 6.80
C GLY A 300 21.10 15.42 7.10
N TYR A 301 19.99 14.69 7.27
CA TYR A 301 20.02 13.24 7.45
C TYR A 301 20.55 12.54 6.19
N ALA A 302 20.04 12.90 5.00
CA ALA A 302 20.51 12.33 3.74
C ALA A 302 22.00 12.58 3.50
N GLU A 303 22.43 13.83 3.60
CA GLU A 303 23.82 14.25 3.34
C GLU A 303 24.82 13.58 4.29
N SER A 304 24.47 13.44 5.57
CA SER A 304 25.33 12.76 6.56
C SER A 304 25.49 11.25 6.32
N ARG A 305 24.60 10.63 5.52
CA ARG A 305 24.74 9.24 5.03
C ARG A 305 25.32 9.16 3.60
N GLY A 306 25.73 10.30 3.05
CA GLY A 306 26.32 10.39 1.71
C GLY A 306 25.31 10.31 0.57
N LEU A 307 24.00 10.38 0.84
CA LEU A 307 22.97 10.52 -0.19
C LEU A 307 22.90 12.00 -0.58
N VAL A 308 23.03 12.32 -1.86
CA VAL A 308 23.06 13.70 -2.35
C VAL A 308 21.69 14.07 -2.93
N PRO A 309 20.85 14.87 -2.23
CA PRO A 309 19.54 15.23 -2.76
C PRO A 309 19.67 16.18 -3.97
N GLY A 310 18.82 15.99 -4.97
CA GLY A 310 18.82 16.75 -6.21
C GLY A 310 17.56 16.50 -7.02
N GLU A 311 17.61 16.77 -8.33
CA GLU A 311 16.46 16.61 -9.21
C GLU A 311 15.99 15.16 -9.32
N HIS A 312 16.94 14.23 -9.53
CA HIS A 312 16.71 12.79 -9.67
C HIS A 312 16.86 12.02 -8.35
N CYS A 313 17.09 12.69 -7.24
CA CYS A 313 17.18 12.06 -5.91
C CYS A 313 16.48 12.95 -4.87
N ARG A 314 15.26 12.59 -4.48
CA ARG A 314 14.44 13.38 -3.55
C ARG A 314 14.39 12.71 -2.18
N VAL A 315 14.43 13.52 -1.12
CA VAL A 315 14.03 13.07 0.23
C VAL A 315 12.76 13.81 0.61
N LEU A 316 11.75 13.06 1.03
CA LEU A 316 10.35 13.47 0.96
C LEU A 316 9.64 13.26 2.29
N ARG A 317 8.76 14.21 2.63
CA ARG A 317 7.72 14.02 3.65
C ARG A 317 6.32 14.13 3.05
N THR A 318 5.43 13.25 3.49
CA THR A 318 4.05 13.21 3.00
C THR A 318 3.18 14.26 3.67
N MET A 319 2.63 15.18 2.88
CA MET A 319 1.75 16.25 3.32
C MET A 319 0.27 15.86 3.24
N GLN A 320 -0.09 15.04 2.26
CA GLN A 320 -1.45 14.57 2.02
C GLN A 320 -1.41 13.12 1.51
N GLY A 321 -2.45 12.33 1.78
CA GLY A 321 -2.54 10.95 1.30
C GLY A 321 -1.70 9.93 2.08
N ARG A 322 -1.45 10.15 3.38
CA ARG A 322 -0.63 9.22 4.22
C ARG A 322 -1.18 7.80 4.25
N GLU A 323 -2.49 7.62 4.44
CA GLU A 323 -3.09 6.27 4.44
C GLU A 323 -3.07 5.65 3.04
N ALA A 324 -3.38 6.43 1.99
CA ALA A 324 -3.26 5.94 0.61
C ALA A 324 -1.84 5.48 0.27
N LEU A 325 -0.82 6.18 0.76
CA LEU A 325 0.59 5.80 0.63
C LEU A 325 0.91 4.49 1.36
N ARG A 326 0.41 4.35 2.59
CA ARG A 326 0.59 3.12 3.39
C ARG A 326 -0.09 1.93 2.72
N ASP A 327 -1.31 2.10 2.24
CA ASP A 327 -2.06 1.05 1.55
C ASP A 327 -1.41 0.66 0.23
N TYR A 328 -0.97 1.65 -0.56
CA TYR A 328 -0.35 1.41 -1.86
C TYR A 328 0.91 0.56 -1.77
N PHE A 329 1.80 0.89 -0.83
CA PHE A 329 3.03 0.14 -0.60
C PHE A 329 2.87 -1.03 0.39
N ALA A 330 1.65 -1.22 0.92
CA ALA A 330 1.35 -2.14 2.02
C ALA A 330 2.38 -2.02 3.17
N LEU A 331 2.67 -0.80 3.62
CA LEU A 331 3.76 -0.49 4.55
C LEU A 331 3.59 -1.18 5.90
N GLY A 332 4.64 -1.82 6.36
CA GLY A 332 4.69 -2.51 7.65
C GLY A 332 5.23 -1.59 8.71
N VAL A 333 4.41 -0.64 9.15
CA VAL A 333 4.76 0.36 10.15
C VAL A 333 3.61 0.55 11.15
N ASN A 334 3.97 0.73 12.42
CA ASN A 334 3.04 1.11 13.47
C ASN A 334 3.53 2.30 14.29
N PHE A 335 2.60 2.84 15.07
CA PHE A 335 2.76 4.07 15.80
C PHE A 335 2.24 3.95 17.22
N ALA A 336 2.94 4.61 18.15
CA ALA A 336 2.45 4.93 19.48
C ALA A 336 2.18 6.45 19.52
N GLY A 337 0.91 6.86 19.55
CA GLY A 337 0.53 8.23 19.21
C GLY A 337 0.98 8.60 17.79
N SER A 338 1.75 9.67 17.67
CA SER A 338 2.35 10.13 16.39
C SER A 338 3.78 9.65 16.17
N VAL A 339 4.33 8.84 17.08
CA VAL A 339 5.72 8.38 17.02
C VAL A 339 5.77 7.00 16.40
N VAL A 340 6.65 6.81 15.41
CA VAL A 340 6.94 5.49 14.84
C VAL A 340 7.44 4.57 15.96
N ASN A 341 6.80 3.42 16.14
CA ASN A 341 7.15 2.47 17.19
C ASN A 341 7.94 1.30 16.61
N ARG A 342 7.45 0.71 15.51
CA ARG A 342 8.10 -0.37 14.77
C ARG A 342 7.85 -0.19 13.29
N HIS A 343 8.84 -0.57 12.49
CA HIS A 343 8.75 -0.58 11.03
C HIS A 343 9.63 -1.68 10.43
N ARG A 344 9.32 -2.08 9.20
CA ARG A 344 10.16 -2.92 8.35
C ARG A 344 11.24 -2.10 7.63
N ILE A 345 12.26 -2.78 7.11
CA ILE A 345 13.03 -2.28 5.97
C ILE A 345 12.15 -2.43 4.74
N GLU A 346 11.95 -1.36 3.97
CA GLU A 346 11.07 -1.36 2.80
C GLU A 346 11.67 -0.52 1.67
N VAL A 347 11.97 -1.18 0.55
CA VAL A 347 12.42 -0.57 -0.71
C VAL A 347 11.62 -1.14 -1.86
N PHE A 348 11.16 -0.28 -2.75
CA PHE A 348 10.30 -0.61 -3.87
C PHE A 348 10.89 -0.09 -5.16
N VAL A 349 10.76 -0.87 -6.23
CA VAL A 349 11.09 -0.44 -7.59
C VAL A 349 9.81 -0.22 -8.35
N LEU A 350 9.61 1.01 -8.82
CA LEU A 350 8.48 1.42 -9.64
C LEU A 350 8.88 1.45 -11.12
N ASP A 351 8.00 1.01 -12.00
CA ASP A 351 8.13 1.29 -13.44
C ASP A 351 7.75 2.74 -13.79
N ALA A 352 7.89 3.11 -15.07
CA ALA A 352 7.56 4.44 -15.57
C ALA A 352 6.06 4.80 -15.47
N SER A 353 5.17 3.84 -15.21
CA SER A 353 3.75 4.10 -14.92
C SER A 353 3.48 4.27 -13.42
N GLY A 354 4.51 4.20 -12.59
CA GLY A 354 4.43 4.30 -11.15
C GLY A 354 4.04 2.99 -10.45
N ARG A 355 3.93 1.86 -11.17
CA ARG A 355 3.53 0.56 -10.61
C ARG A 355 4.71 -0.15 -9.97
N ILE A 356 4.48 -0.83 -8.86
CA ILE A 356 5.52 -1.60 -8.16
C ILE A 356 5.88 -2.85 -8.99
N ARG A 357 7.13 -2.95 -9.44
CA ARG A 357 7.70 -4.10 -10.18
C ARG A 357 8.41 -5.08 -9.24
N ALA A 358 9.11 -4.55 -8.24
CA ALA A 358 9.82 -5.35 -7.25
C ALA A 358 9.74 -4.71 -5.88
N THR A 359 9.75 -5.56 -4.85
CA THR A 359 9.69 -5.16 -3.45
C THR A 359 10.78 -5.89 -2.67
N TYR A 360 11.54 -5.13 -1.89
CA TYR A 360 12.53 -5.62 -0.92
C TYR A 360 12.03 -5.23 0.46
N GLN A 361 11.66 -6.23 1.25
CA GLN A 361 11.05 -6.04 2.56
C GLN A 361 11.73 -6.89 3.62
N ARG A 362 11.71 -6.40 4.85
CA ARG A 362 12.20 -7.05 6.09
C ARG A 362 13.72 -7.17 6.16
N LEU A 363 14.32 -7.79 5.16
CA LEU A 363 15.75 -8.10 5.11
C LEU A 363 16.54 -7.02 4.36
N GLY A 364 17.85 -7.02 4.56
CA GLY A 364 18.78 -6.21 3.78
C GLY A 364 18.74 -6.53 2.29
N TRP A 365 19.21 -5.58 1.49
CA TRP A 365 19.29 -5.67 0.04
C TRP A 365 20.67 -5.21 -0.43
N ASP A 366 21.09 -5.66 -1.62
CA ASP A 366 22.38 -5.30 -2.20
C ASP A 366 22.22 -4.07 -3.13
N PRO A 367 22.93 -2.96 -2.87
CA PRO A 367 22.94 -1.79 -3.75
C PRO A 367 23.37 -2.07 -5.19
N VAL A 368 24.27 -3.04 -5.41
CA VAL A 368 24.75 -3.45 -6.74
C VAL A 368 23.66 -4.16 -7.52
N GLU A 369 22.97 -5.10 -6.88
CA GLU A 369 21.86 -5.81 -7.49
C GLU A 369 20.72 -4.84 -7.83
N LEU A 370 20.34 -3.97 -6.88
CA LEU A 370 19.27 -3.00 -7.07
C LEU A 370 19.58 -1.98 -8.17
N ALA A 371 20.80 -1.45 -8.21
CA ALA A 371 21.24 -0.54 -9.27
C ALA A 371 21.21 -1.22 -10.64
N SER A 372 21.58 -2.49 -10.72
CA SER A 372 21.56 -3.27 -11.96
C SER A 372 20.12 -3.53 -12.44
N GLU A 373 19.23 -3.92 -11.51
CA GLU A 373 17.81 -4.21 -11.80
C GLU A 373 17.08 -2.96 -12.31
N VAL A 374 17.24 -1.82 -11.66
CA VAL A 374 16.53 -0.60 -12.07
C VAL A 374 17.04 -0.06 -13.41
N GLN A 375 18.32 -0.26 -13.73
CA GLN A 375 18.86 0.06 -15.05
C GLN A 375 18.24 -0.81 -16.14
N GLN A 376 18.07 -2.12 -15.89
CA GLN A 376 17.39 -3.01 -16.82
C GLN A 376 15.95 -2.55 -17.09
N ILE A 377 15.20 -2.21 -16.03
CA ILE A 377 13.83 -1.68 -16.16
C ILE A 377 13.80 -0.36 -16.95
N ALA A 378 14.80 0.50 -16.78
CA ALA A 378 14.90 1.75 -17.56
C ALA A 378 15.26 1.51 -19.04
N SER A 379 15.93 0.41 -19.36
CA SER A 379 16.28 0.01 -20.73
C SER A 379 15.20 -0.82 -21.43
N GLU A 380 14.22 -1.36 -20.72
CA GLU A 380 13.07 -2.06 -21.31
C GLU A 380 12.28 -1.07 -22.21
N PRO A 381 12.14 -1.31 -23.53
CA PRO A 381 11.30 -0.48 -24.38
C PRO A 381 9.88 -0.54 -23.82
N GLY A 382 9.35 0.62 -23.43
CA GLY A 382 8.09 0.78 -22.70
C GLY A 382 6.97 -0.06 -23.29
N ARG A 383 6.82 -1.28 -22.79
CA ARG A 383 5.69 -2.13 -23.11
C ARG A 383 4.55 -1.57 -22.28
N MET A 384 3.83 -0.61 -22.86
CA MET A 384 2.45 -0.40 -22.47
C MET A 384 1.81 -1.78 -22.53
N VAL A 385 1.57 -2.35 -21.35
CA VAL A 385 0.81 -3.58 -21.23
C VAL A 385 -0.57 -3.19 -21.72
N ASP A 386 -0.91 -3.60 -22.95
CA ASP A 386 -2.28 -3.68 -23.44
C ASP A 386 -3.01 -4.73 -22.59
N GLY A 387 -3.25 -4.37 -21.34
CA GLY A 387 -4.20 -5.03 -20.48
C GLY A 387 -5.56 -4.71 -21.04
N ALA A 388 -6.06 -5.58 -21.91
CA ALA A 388 -7.45 -5.66 -22.30
C ALA A 388 -8.32 -6.06 -21.08
N GLY A 389 -8.29 -5.24 -20.04
CA GLY A 389 -9.35 -5.17 -19.04
C GLY A 389 -10.44 -4.30 -19.62
N LYS A 390 -11.59 -4.91 -19.93
CA LYS A 390 -12.82 -4.21 -20.27
C LYS A 390 -13.20 -3.27 -19.11
N GLY A 391 -12.73 -2.03 -19.14
CA GLY A 391 -13.01 -1.12 -18.03
C GLY A 391 -12.23 0.20 -17.97
N ALA A 392 -11.68 0.73 -19.07
CA ALA A 392 -11.14 2.10 -19.06
C ALA A 392 -10.98 2.63 -20.49
N ALA A 393 -12.09 3.10 -21.08
CA ALA A 393 -12.04 3.83 -22.34
C ALA A 393 -12.85 5.13 -22.22
N ILE A 394 -12.51 6.02 -21.28
CA ILE A 394 -13.00 7.41 -21.30
C ILE A 394 -11.98 8.38 -20.68
N THR A 395 -10.74 8.45 -21.16
CA THR A 395 -9.82 9.56 -20.78
C THR A 395 -8.80 9.88 -21.87
N SER A 396 -9.23 10.11 -23.11
CA SER A 396 -8.38 10.80 -24.11
C SER A 396 -9.12 11.42 -25.31
N ALA A 397 -10.41 11.73 -25.19
CA ALA A 397 -11.16 12.40 -26.26
C ALA A 397 -11.55 13.83 -25.86
N ALA A 398 -10.54 14.68 -25.63
CA ALA A 398 -10.72 16.07 -25.19
C ALA A 398 -11.29 17.06 -26.26
N PRO A 399 -11.37 16.75 -27.57
CA PRO A 399 -12.21 17.53 -28.49
C PRO A 399 -13.53 16.81 -28.86
N GLY A 400 -13.53 15.48 -28.88
CA GLY A 400 -14.67 14.66 -29.32
C GLY A 400 -15.79 14.55 -28.30
N LEU A 401 -15.48 14.43 -27.00
CA LEU A 401 -16.51 14.40 -25.96
C LEU A 401 -17.17 15.77 -25.76
N TRP A 402 -16.46 16.87 -25.99
CA TRP A 402 -17.06 18.21 -25.96
C TRP A 402 -18.04 18.40 -27.12
N ALA A 403 -17.70 17.92 -28.33
CA ALA A 403 -18.61 17.94 -29.47
C ALA A 403 -19.82 17.01 -29.27
N LEU A 404 -19.64 15.84 -28.65
CA LEU A 404 -20.73 14.92 -28.33
C LEU A 404 -21.61 15.45 -27.19
N MET A 405 -21.04 16.06 -26.15
CA MET A 405 -21.76 16.71 -25.05
C MET A 405 -22.52 17.96 -25.52
N LEU A 406 -21.97 18.75 -26.46
CA LEU A 406 -22.69 19.85 -27.09
C LEU A 406 -23.75 19.36 -28.08
N ALA A 407 -23.53 18.24 -28.77
CA ALA A 407 -24.52 17.63 -29.66
C ALA A 407 -25.67 16.95 -28.89
N LEU A 408 -25.43 16.52 -27.66
CA LEU A 408 -26.39 15.93 -26.72
C LEU A 408 -26.97 16.94 -25.73
N LEU A 409 -26.56 18.21 -25.77
CA LEU A 409 -27.25 19.27 -25.03
C LEU A 409 -28.70 19.29 -25.50
N PRO A 410 -29.68 19.05 -24.61
CA PRO A 410 -31.06 19.13 -25.00
C PRO A 410 -31.34 20.57 -25.45
N LYS A 411 -31.90 20.73 -26.66
CA LYS A 411 -32.30 22.03 -27.26
C LYS A 411 -33.31 22.82 -26.41
N CYS A 412 -33.72 22.28 -25.25
CA CYS A 412 -34.60 22.90 -24.29
C CYS A 412 -33.77 23.41 -23.09
N PRO A 413 -33.80 24.72 -22.77
CA PRO A 413 -33.04 25.30 -21.66
C PRO A 413 -33.40 24.69 -20.29
N ILE A 414 -34.59 24.09 -20.16
CA ILE A 414 -35.08 23.45 -18.93
C ILE A 414 -34.34 22.12 -18.65
N CYS A 415 -34.07 21.34 -19.69
CA CYS A 415 -33.39 20.04 -19.57
C CYS A 415 -31.88 20.22 -19.31
N GLY A 416 -31.28 21.30 -19.83
CA GLY A 416 -29.89 21.66 -19.55
C GLY A 416 -29.68 22.06 -18.08
N ALA A 417 -30.64 22.78 -17.49
CA ALA A 417 -30.60 23.17 -16.07
C ALA A 417 -30.75 21.97 -15.12
N THR A 418 -31.57 20.98 -15.47
CA THR A 418 -31.72 19.75 -14.68
C THR A 418 -30.43 18.90 -14.73
N TYR A 419 -29.81 18.78 -15.90
CA TYR A 419 -28.57 18.02 -16.10
C TYR A 419 -27.36 18.62 -15.38
N LEU A 420 -27.24 19.96 -15.38
CA LEU A 420 -26.18 20.66 -14.65
C LEU A 420 -26.37 20.51 -13.12
N SER A 421 -27.62 20.50 -12.65
CA SER A 421 -27.97 20.41 -11.23
C SER A 421 -27.85 19.00 -10.64
N SER A 422 -28.12 17.94 -11.41
CA SER A 422 -28.13 16.56 -10.90
C SER A 422 -26.74 15.90 -10.84
N THR A 423 -25.83 16.29 -11.72
CA THR A 423 -24.57 15.55 -11.93
C THR A 423 -23.32 16.43 -11.96
N GLY A 424 -23.44 17.70 -12.40
CA GLY A 424 -22.29 18.61 -12.48
C GLY A 424 -21.84 19.17 -11.13
N LEU A 425 -22.80 19.56 -10.27
CA LEU A 425 -22.51 20.20 -8.98
C LEU A 425 -21.97 19.27 -7.89
N LEU A 426 -22.28 17.97 -7.95
CA LEU A 426 -21.77 16.99 -6.98
C LEU A 426 -20.32 16.55 -7.30
N ALA A 427 -19.89 16.66 -8.55
CA ALA A 427 -18.54 16.31 -8.99
C ALA A 427 -17.55 17.50 -8.91
N LEU A 428 -18.06 18.73 -8.82
CA LEU A 428 -17.26 19.96 -8.80
C LEU A 428 -16.20 20.03 -7.68
N PRO A 429 -16.45 19.57 -6.44
CA PRO A 429 -15.42 19.57 -5.38
C PRO A 429 -14.26 18.61 -5.64
N TYR A 430 -14.42 17.67 -6.58
CA TYR A 430 -13.44 16.64 -6.91
C TYR A 430 -12.61 16.97 -8.16
N LEU A 431 -12.89 18.08 -8.83
CA LEU A 431 -12.14 18.55 -10.00
C LEU A 431 -11.10 19.60 -9.56
N SER A 432 -9.82 19.33 -9.85
CA SER A 432 -8.75 20.28 -9.55
C SER A 432 -8.93 21.57 -10.36
N GLY A 433 -8.93 22.73 -9.69
CA GLY A 433 -9.09 24.04 -10.31
C GLY A 433 -10.53 24.56 -10.50
N TRP A 434 -11.55 23.91 -9.91
CA TRP A 434 -12.96 24.33 -9.97
C TRP A 434 -13.19 25.78 -9.51
N GLU A 435 -12.33 26.31 -8.63
CA GLU A 435 -12.39 27.68 -8.11
C GLU A 435 -12.38 28.73 -9.22
N LYS A 436 -11.69 28.46 -10.35
CA LYS A 436 -11.65 29.36 -11.51
C LYS A 436 -12.96 29.39 -12.30
N SER A 437 -13.80 28.36 -12.17
CA SER A 437 -15.07 28.22 -12.88
C SER A 437 -16.27 28.77 -12.09
N TRP A 438 -16.06 29.24 -10.86
CA TRP A 438 -17.11 29.78 -10.00
C TRP A 438 -17.95 30.91 -10.65
N PRO A 439 -17.36 31.91 -11.34
CA PRO A 439 -18.15 32.97 -11.98
C PRO A 439 -19.08 32.44 -13.07
N ALA A 440 -18.67 31.42 -13.81
CA ALA A 440 -19.47 30.82 -14.88
C ALA A 440 -20.65 30.01 -14.32
N ILE A 441 -20.43 29.27 -13.23
CA ILE A 441 -21.49 28.51 -12.55
C ILE A 441 -22.53 29.45 -11.96
N LEU A 442 -22.08 30.54 -11.32
CA LEU A 442 -22.96 31.54 -10.73
C LEU A 442 -23.77 32.28 -11.79
N LEU A 443 -23.17 32.60 -12.94
CA LEU A 443 -23.87 33.16 -14.10
C LEU A 443 -24.95 32.20 -14.63
N LEU A 444 -24.64 30.91 -14.79
CA LEU A 444 -25.60 29.90 -15.25
C LEU A 444 -26.77 29.72 -14.25
N LEU A 445 -26.49 29.77 -12.95
CA LEU A 445 -27.52 29.73 -11.92
C LEU A 445 -28.44 30.95 -11.97
N ILE A 446 -27.88 32.15 -12.17
CA ILE A 446 -28.65 33.38 -12.37
C ILE A 446 -29.55 33.29 -13.61
N ILE A 447 -29.00 32.82 -14.74
CA ILE A 447 -29.76 32.63 -15.99
C ILE A 447 -30.92 31.65 -15.77
N ASN A 448 -30.68 30.55 -15.05
CA ASN A 448 -31.71 29.56 -14.73
C ASN A 448 -32.83 30.16 -13.85
N LEU A 449 -32.47 30.89 -12.79
CA LEU A 449 -33.44 31.55 -11.91
C LEU A 449 -34.25 32.63 -12.65
N ALA A 450 -33.61 33.38 -13.55
CA ALA A 450 -34.30 34.39 -14.38
C ALA A 450 -35.29 33.76 -15.37
N ALA A 451 -34.91 32.64 -16.01
CA ALA A 451 -35.81 31.88 -16.88
C ALA A 451 -37.01 31.35 -16.10
N LEU A 452 -36.78 30.75 -14.92
CA LEU A 452 -37.84 30.26 -14.04
C LEU A 452 -38.76 31.39 -13.54
N ALA A 453 -38.22 32.57 -13.23
CA ALA A 453 -39.02 33.73 -12.83
C ALA A 453 -39.89 34.26 -13.97
N TRP A 454 -39.38 34.27 -15.20
CA TRP A 454 -40.13 34.64 -16.39
C TRP A 454 -41.28 33.65 -16.69
N PHE A 455 -41.03 32.35 -16.55
CA PHE A 455 -42.06 31.31 -16.67
C PHE A 455 -43.09 31.38 -15.53
N ALA A 456 -42.66 31.60 -14.29
CA ALA A 456 -43.55 31.74 -13.14
C ALA A 456 -44.52 32.93 -13.30
N ARG A 457 -44.02 34.06 -13.85
CA ARG A 457 -44.81 35.26 -14.11
C ARG A 457 -45.80 35.09 -15.25
N SER A 458 -45.42 34.37 -16.31
CA SER A 458 -46.31 34.12 -17.46
C SER A 458 -47.39 33.07 -17.19
N TRP A 459 -47.15 32.12 -16.27
CA TRP A 459 -48.09 31.00 -16.00
C TRP A 459 -48.71 31.05 -14.58
N LYS A 460 -48.49 32.13 -13.81
CA LYS A 460 -48.97 32.34 -12.42
C LYS A 460 -48.63 31.20 -11.44
N ARG A 461 -47.44 30.59 -11.56
CA ARG A 461 -47.01 29.48 -10.69
C ARG A 461 -45.73 29.80 -9.94
N TRP A 462 -45.91 30.32 -8.73
CA TRP A 462 -44.87 30.65 -7.76
C TRP A 462 -44.20 29.46 -7.02
N PRO A 463 -44.81 28.26 -6.87
CA PRO A 463 -44.19 27.18 -6.09
C PRO A 463 -42.89 26.64 -6.68
N SER A 464 -42.78 26.50 -8.01
CA SER A 464 -41.56 26.01 -8.66
C SER A 464 -40.39 26.96 -8.47
N LEU A 465 -40.65 28.27 -8.55
CA LEU A 465 -39.66 29.32 -8.28
C LEU A 465 -39.22 29.30 -6.81
N ALA A 466 -40.15 29.11 -5.86
CA ALA A 466 -39.83 29.07 -4.44
C ALA A 466 -38.86 27.92 -4.08
N TRP A 467 -39.08 26.73 -4.65
CA TRP A 467 -38.17 25.57 -4.45
C TRP A 467 -36.79 25.79 -5.06
N SER A 468 -36.70 26.36 -6.27
CA SER A 468 -35.41 26.64 -6.91
C SER A 468 -34.64 27.77 -6.21
N VAL A 469 -35.33 28.80 -5.69
CA VAL A 469 -34.70 29.88 -4.92
C VAL A 469 -34.21 29.36 -3.56
N ALA A 470 -35.01 28.54 -2.86
CA ALA A 470 -34.59 27.92 -1.61
C ALA A 470 -33.35 27.02 -1.80
N GLY A 471 -33.33 26.23 -2.88
CA GLY A 471 -32.17 25.42 -3.26
C GLY A 471 -30.91 26.26 -3.54
N ALA A 472 -31.04 27.35 -4.29
CA ALA A 472 -29.92 28.25 -4.61
C ALA A 472 -29.35 28.95 -3.36
N VAL A 473 -30.21 29.44 -2.45
CA VAL A 473 -29.79 30.06 -1.19
C VAL A 473 -29.04 29.07 -0.30
N MET A 474 -29.54 27.84 -0.21
CA MET A 474 -28.94 26.78 0.61
C MET A 474 -27.60 26.27 0.03
N LEU A 475 -27.50 26.25 -1.31
CA LEU A 475 -26.28 25.90 -2.03
C LEU A 475 -25.19 26.97 -1.86
N ILE A 476 -25.53 28.25 -2.02
CA ILE A 476 -24.57 29.36 -1.96
C ILE A 476 -24.16 29.66 -0.51
N GLY A 477 -25.12 29.72 0.42
CA GLY A 477 -24.85 30.10 1.81
C GLY A 477 -24.18 28.96 2.59
N PRO A 478 -24.94 28.07 3.25
CA PRO A 478 -24.34 27.02 4.06
C PRO A 478 -23.48 26.01 3.28
N GLY A 479 -23.81 25.75 2.01
CA GLY A 479 -23.05 24.82 1.17
C GLY A 479 -21.65 25.32 0.84
N LEU A 480 -21.58 26.42 0.09
CA LEU A 480 -20.31 26.92 -0.46
C LEU A 480 -19.58 27.91 0.45
N ALA A 481 -20.29 28.83 1.14
CA ALA A 481 -19.63 29.80 2.00
C ALA A 481 -19.12 29.20 3.33
N LEU A 482 -19.75 28.12 3.81
CA LEU A 482 -19.36 27.42 5.05
C LEU A 482 -18.78 26.02 4.81
N GLY A 483 -18.66 25.58 3.56
CA GLY A 483 -18.08 24.28 3.19
C GLY A 483 -18.87 23.05 3.65
N ASN A 484 -20.19 23.17 3.88
CA ASN A 484 -21.00 22.07 4.37
C ASN A 484 -21.54 21.19 3.20
N ALA A 485 -20.93 20.02 3.02
CA ALA A 485 -21.30 19.06 1.97
C ALA A 485 -22.78 18.63 2.02
N THR A 486 -23.38 18.51 3.20
CA THR A 486 -24.80 18.13 3.33
C THR A 486 -25.74 19.24 2.83
N ALA A 487 -25.37 20.51 3.06
CA ALA A 487 -26.13 21.65 2.57
C ALA A 487 -25.99 21.81 1.05
N MET A 488 -24.83 21.47 0.47
CA MET A 488 -24.64 21.43 -0.98
C MET A 488 -25.54 20.37 -1.63
N ALA A 489 -25.60 19.16 -1.06
CA ALA A 489 -26.45 18.09 -1.58
C ALA A 489 -27.94 18.44 -1.50
N LEU A 490 -28.40 19.00 -0.38
CA LEU A 490 -29.78 19.43 -0.18
C LEU A 490 -30.15 20.61 -1.09
N GLY A 491 -29.25 21.58 -1.26
CA GLY A 491 -29.44 22.71 -2.18
C GLY A 491 -29.56 22.28 -3.64
N ALA A 492 -28.73 21.33 -4.08
CA ALA A 492 -28.82 20.73 -5.41
C ALA A 492 -30.15 19.97 -5.60
N ALA A 493 -30.58 19.20 -4.60
CA ALA A 493 -31.84 18.46 -4.62
C ALA A 493 -33.07 19.39 -4.74
N PHE A 494 -33.14 20.47 -3.96
CA PHE A 494 -34.25 21.43 -4.03
C PHE A 494 -34.28 22.18 -5.37
N THR A 495 -33.11 22.52 -5.92
CA THR A 495 -33.01 23.14 -7.24
C THR A 495 -33.51 22.20 -8.35
N ALA A 496 -33.18 20.92 -8.26
CA ALA A 496 -33.65 19.88 -9.18
C ALA A 496 -35.17 19.67 -9.06
N VAL A 497 -35.72 19.60 -7.85
CA VAL A 497 -37.18 19.47 -7.63
C VAL A 497 -37.93 20.67 -8.21
N GLY A 498 -37.48 21.91 -7.97
CA GLY A 498 -38.10 23.10 -8.56
C GLY A 498 -38.09 23.09 -10.08
N SER A 499 -36.99 22.62 -10.68
CA SER A 499 -36.82 22.49 -12.14
C SER A 499 -37.69 21.38 -12.74
N LEU A 500 -37.81 20.24 -12.06
CA LEU A 500 -38.67 19.12 -12.46
C LEU A 500 -40.16 19.49 -12.37
N LEU A 501 -40.57 20.22 -11.33
CA LEU A 501 -41.93 20.73 -11.20
C LEU A 501 -42.28 21.73 -12.30
N ALA A 502 -41.31 22.50 -12.80
CA ALA A 502 -41.49 23.35 -13.97
C ALA A 502 -41.58 22.54 -15.28
N ALA A 503 -40.82 21.45 -15.40
CA ALA A 503 -40.78 20.59 -16.59
C ALA A 503 -41.98 19.64 -16.73
N ALA A 504 -42.53 19.11 -15.63
CA ALA A 504 -43.63 18.14 -15.63
C ALA A 504 -44.95 18.67 -16.25
N VAL A 505 -45.03 19.95 -16.58
CA VAL A 505 -46.23 20.63 -17.10
C VAL A 505 -46.13 20.93 -18.60
N THR A 506 -44.94 20.80 -19.21
CA THR A 506 -44.73 21.09 -20.64
C THR A 506 -45.03 19.90 -21.57
N VAL A 507 -45.39 18.73 -21.03
CA VAL A 507 -45.82 17.56 -21.81
C VAL A 507 -47.36 17.43 -21.76
N PRO A 508 -48.09 17.80 -22.82
CA PRO A 508 -49.52 17.52 -22.88
C PRO A 508 -49.73 16.05 -23.25
N GLY A 509 -50.37 15.29 -22.35
CA GLY A 509 -51.10 14.09 -22.75
C GLY A 509 -50.68 12.78 -22.09
N ILE A 510 -50.76 12.68 -20.75
CA ILE A 510 -51.15 11.42 -20.11
C ILE A 510 -52.04 11.76 -18.90
N ARG A 511 -53.35 11.81 -19.13
CA ARG A 511 -54.36 11.55 -18.09
C ARG A 511 -55.34 10.54 -18.67
N GLY A 512 -55.42 9.39 -18.02
CA GLY A 512 -56.35 8.32 -18.35
C GLY A 512 -57.81 8.71 -18.10
N GLY A 513 -58.69 8.05 -18.83
CA GLY A 513 -60.14 8.13 -18.68
C GLY A 513 -60.81 7.40 -19.83
N GLY A 514 -61.30 6.19 -19.59
CA GLY A 514 -62.04 5.40 -20.57
C GLY A 514 -63.45 5.95 -20.85
N HIS A 515 -63.96 5.64 -22.04
CA HIS A 515 -65.31 5.16 -22.39
C HIS A 515 -65.42 5.22 -23.93
N GLY A 516 -65.72 4.07 -24.59
CA GLY A 516 -66.08 4.01 -26.02
C GLY A 516 -67.47 4.60 -26.29
N PRO A 517 -68.17 4.33 -27.43
CA PRO A 517 -67.90 3.42 -28.56
C PRO A 517 -68.16 4.06 -29.95
N GLY A 518 -68.06 3.31 -31.07
CA GLY A 518 -68.81 3.69 -32.29
C GLY A 518 -68.28 3.21 -33.64
N ILE A 519 -68.88 2.14 -34.16
CA ILE A 519 -68.71 1.54 -35.49
C ILE A 519 -69.41 2.38 -36.59
N ARG A 520 -68.79 2.47 -37.79
CA ARG A 520 -69.39 2.60 -39.16
C ARG A 520 -68.21 2.65 -40.15
N GLY A 521 -68.08 1.92 -41.26
CA GLY A 521 -68.94 1.04 -42.04
C GLY A 521 -68.70 1.29 -43.54
N VAL A 522 -68.45 0.22 -44.32
CA VAL A 522 -68.76 0.03 -45.76
C VAL A 522 -67.66 0.20 -46.86
N ARG A 523 -67.19 -0.97 -47.34
CA ARG A 523 -66.96 -1.55 -48.72
C ARG A 523 -66.30 -0.78 -49.91
N ARG A 524 -65.13 -1.35 -50.34
CA ARG A 524 -64.62 -1.86 -51.67
C ARG A 524 -65.39 -1.55 -52.99
N PRO A 525 -64.73 -1.47 -54.19
CA PRO A 525 -63.90 -2.52 -54.86
C PRO A 525 -62.66 -1.96 -55.63
N GLY A 526 -61.74 -2.64 -56.34
CA GLY A 526 -61.54 -4.02 -56.84
C GLY A 526 -60.09 -4.20 -57.40
N ARG A 527 -59.71 -5.46 -57.64
CA ARG A 527 -58.42 -6.08 -58.09
C ARG A 527 -58.31 -6.10 -59.65
N PRO A 528 -57.39 -6.84 -60.34
CA PRO A 528 -56.06 -7.45 -60.06
C PRO A 528 -55.03 -7.23 -61.22
N ASP A 529 -53.77 -7.70 -61.17
CA ASP A 529 -53.26 -9.00 -61.69
C ASP A 529 -51.96 -9.37 -60.95
N ALA A 530 -51.79 -10.54 -60.31
CA ALA A 530 -51.74 -11.94 -60.76
C ALA A 530 -50.38 -12.36 -61.36
N ARG A 531 -49.59 -13.13 -60.60
CA ARG A 531 -48.94 -14.37 -61.05
C ARG A 531 -48.51 -15.27 -59.86
N THR A 532 -48.82 -16.55 -60.05
CA THR A 532 -48.75 -17.79 -59.23
C THR A 532 -47.31 -18.38 -59.19
N VAL A 533 -46.75 -18.87 -58.06
CA VAL A 533 -46.81 -20.22 -57.40
C VAL A 533 -46.12 -21.34 -58.25
N PRO A 534 -45.45 -22.44 -57.76
CA PRO A 534 -45.40 -23.07 -56.40
C PRO A 534 -44.08 -23.74 -55.87
N LEU A 535 -44.15 -24.13 -54.57
CA LEU A 535 -43.82 -25.41 -53.86
C LEU A 535 -42.48 -26.17 -54.00
N ALA A 536 -41.88 -26.50 -52.84
CA ALA A 536 -41.66 -27.86 -52.25
C ALA A 536 -40.50 -27.79 -51.22
N GLY A 537 -40.67 -28.13 -49.93
CA GLY A 537 -40.49 -29.49 -49.35
C GLY A 537 -39.00 -29.74 -49.06
N GLN A 538 -38.49 -30.05 -47.88
CA GLN A 538 -38.94 -30.96 -46.81
C GLN A 538 -38.23 -30.62 -45.48
N ALA A 539 -38.87 -31.03 -44.38
CA ALA A 539 -38.37 -31.04 -43.02
C ALA A 539 -38.07 -32.50 -42.57
N ALA A 540 -37.19 -32.65 -41.57
CA ALA A 540 -37.17 -33.66 -40.47
C ALA A 540 -35.70 -33.78 -39.97
N ALA A 541 -35.28 -33.59 -38.71
CA ALA A 541 -35.79 -33.91 -37.37
C ALA A 541 -35.80 -35.41 -36.99
N GLY A 542 -35.15 -35.74 -35.86
CA GLY A 542 -35.21 -37.02 -35.13
C GLY A 542 -33.82 -37.64 -34.91
N ASP A 543 -33.09 -37.52 -33.78
CA ASP A 543 -33.34 -37.78 -32.34
C ASP A 543 -32.97 -39.22 -31.89
N SER A 544 -32.53 -39.34 -30.63
CA SER A 544 -32.29 -40.54 -29.78
C SER A 544 -30.86 -41.14 -29.57
N ARG A 545 -30.18 -40.64 -28.51
CA ARG A 545 -29.80 -41.26 -27.19
C ARG A 545 -28.97 -42.59 -27.05
N PRO A 546 -28.34 -42.82 -25.86
CA PRO A 546 -27.03 -43.49 -25.66
C PRO A 546 -27.12 -44.95 -25.17
N PRO A 547 -25.97 -45.59 -24.85
CA PRO A 547 -25.45 -45.58 -23.48
C PRO A 547 -23.99 -45.11 -23.33
#